data_AF-A0A928WTG3-F1
#
_entry.id   AF-A0A928WTG3-F1
#
_cell.length_a   1.000
_cell.length_b   1.000
_cell.length_c   1.000
_cell.angle_alpha   90.00
_cell.angle_beta   90.00
_cell.angle_gamma   90.00
#
_symmetry.space_group_name_H-M   'P 1'
#
loop_
_entity.id
_entity.type
_entity.pdbx_description
1 polymer ?
#
loop_
_entity_poly.entity_id
_entity_poly.type
_entity_poly.pdbx_seq_one_letter_code
_entity_poly.pdbx_strand_id
1 'polypeptide(L)'
;MSVQRVLGYLLGFCLLIAAIACGFSQFPQWTVLLLGVLFTAAYINNKWSIWKELVQRDLSSDRRFRLRNFYQALGATYLIETAIVFAFYWLGRGVSGLL
;
A
#
# COMPACT_ATOMS: atom_id res chain seq x y z
N MET A 1 -16.39 -4.39 17.46
CA MET A 1 -15.36 -4.02 16.45
C MET A 1 -14.68 -5.32 16.02
N SER A 2 -14.72 -5.74 14.75
CA SER A 2 -14.15 -7.05 14.38
C SER A 2 -12.62 -7.02 14.49
N VAL A 3 -12.05 -8.06 15.11
CA VAL A 3 -10.60 -8.20 15.38
C VAL A 3 -9.74 -7.98 14.13
N GLN A 4 -10.26 -8.33 12.95
CA GLN A 4 -9.61 -8.11 11.66
C GLN A 4 -9.35 -6.63 11.34
N ARG A 5 -10.23 -5.70 11.71
CA ARG A 5 -10.00 -4.27 11.48
C ARG A 5 -8.87 -3.73 12.34
N VAL A 6 -8.77 -4.21 13.59
CA VAL A 6 -7.71 -3.81 14.52
C VAL A 6 -6.35 -4.29 14.01
N LEU A 7 -6.27 -5.55 13.54
CA LEU A 7 -5.05 -6.09 12.93
C LEU A 7 -4.65 -5.34 11.65
N GLY A 8 -5.63 -4.95 10.81
CA GLY A 8 -5.37 -4.13 9.63
C GLY A 8 -4.78 -2.76 9.96
N TYR A 9 -5.32 -2.08 10.96
CA TYR A 9 -4.78 -0.80 11.43
C TYR A 9 -3.39 -0.93 12.06
N LEU A 10 -3.17 -1.98 12.85
CA LEU A 10 -1.88 -2.26 13.48
C LEU A 10 -0.80 -2.52 12.41
N LEU A 11 -1.15 -3.29 11.38
CA LEU A 11 -0.22 -3.64 10.30
C LEU A 11 0.12 -2.41 9.44
N GLY A 12 -0.87 -1.57 9.12
CA GLY A 12 -0.63 -0.29 8.45
C GLY A 12 0.26 0.63 9.29
N PHE A 13 0.04 0.71 10.60
CA PHE A 13 0.87 1.51 11.52
C PHE A 13 2.32 0.99 11.60
N CYS A 14 2.53 -0.32 11.70
CA CYS A 14 3.86 -0.92 11.71
C CYS A 14 4.62 -0.64 10.40
N LEU A 15 3.97 -0.76 9.25
CA LEU A 15 4.59 -0.44 7.96
C LEU A 15 4.97 1.04 7.84
N LEU A 16 4.17 1.92 8.44
CA LEU A 16 4.42 3.36 8.45
C LEU A 16 5.66 3.71 9.29
N ILE A 17 5.79 3.10 10.47
CA ILE A 17 7.00 3.20 11.30
C ILE A 17 8.22 2.66 10.54
N ALA A 18 8.08 1.51 9.86
CA ALA A 18 9.16 0.94 9.07
C ALA A 18 9.64 1.88 7.94
N ALA A 19 8.72 2.58 7.27
CA ALA A 19 9.06 3.55 6.23
C ALA A 19 9.88 4.73 6.76
N ILE A 20 9.46 5.29 7.90
CA ILE A 20 10.17 6.40 8.56
C ILE A 20 11.56 5.92 9.03
N ALA A 21 11.64 4.74 9.65
CA ALA A 21 12.89 4.17 10.13
C ALA A 21 13.89 3.89 8.99
N CYS A 22 13.40 3.38 7.85
CA CYS A 22 14.23 3.19 6.65
C CYS A 22 14.77 4.53 6.11
N GLY A 23 13.94 5.58 6.13
CA GLY A 23 14.35 6.94 5.77
C GLY A 23 15.43 7.47 6.69
N PHE A 24 15.24 7.33 7.99
CA PHE A 24 16.18 7.76 9.02
C PHE A 24 17.52 7.03 8.93
N SER A 25 17.50 5.72 8.73
CA SER A 25 18.70 4.89 8.57
C SER A 25 19.33 4.98 7.17
N GLN A 26 18.85 5.89 6.31
CA GLN A 26 19.37 6.13 4.97
C GLN A 26 19.42 4.88 4.06
N PHE A 27 18.47 3.96 4.23
CA PHE A 27 18.36 2.77 3.39
C PHE A 27 18.18 3.16 1.90
N PRO A 28 18.54 2.27 0.96
CA PRO A 28 18.39 2.54 -0.47
C PRO A 28 16.95 2.91 -0.82
N GLN A 29 16.73 3.92 -1.66
CA GLN A 29 15.39 4.40 -2.03
C GLN A 29 14.48 3.32 -2.63
N TRP A 30 15.05 2.26 -3.23
CA TRP A 30 14.30 1.10 -3.73
C TRP A 30 13.49 0.38 -2.65
N THR A 31 13.84 0.53 -1.37
CA THR A 31 13.04 0.02 -0.24
C THR A 31 11.65 0.65 -0.16
N VAL A 32 11.48 1.88 -0.66
CA VAL A 32 10.16 2.53 -0.73
C VAL A 32 9.22 1.79 -1.67
N LEU A 33 9.72 1.26 -2.79
CA LEU A 33 8.89 0.48 -3.72
C LEU A 33 8.40 -0.81 -3.05
N LEU A 34 9.28 -1.48 -2.31
CA LEU A 34 8.96 -2.71 -1.58
C LEU A 34 7.95 -2.44 -0.45
N LEU A 35 8.14 -1.37 0.33
CA LEU A 35 7.21 -0.92 1.35
C LEU A 35 5.86 -0.49 0.75
N GLY A 36 5.86 0.15 -0.42
CA GLY A 36 4.64 0.49 -1.17
C GLY A 36 3.86 -0.76 -1.60
N VAL A 37 4.55 -1.82 -2.03
CA VAL A 37 3.91 -3.11 -2.35
C VAL A 37 3.28 -3.72 -1.09
N LEU A 38 4.00 -3.71 0.03
CA LEU A 38 3.50 -4.23 1.31
C LEU A 38 2.28 -3.44 1.81
N PHE A 39 2.29 -2.12 1.70
CA PHE A 39 1.13 -1.26 2.02
C PHE A 39 -0.07 -1.58 1.12
N THR A 40 0.17 -1.74 -0.18
CA THR A 40 -0.88 -2.07 -1.14
C THR A 40 -1.48 -3.45 -0.85
N ALA A 41 -0.63 -4.44 -0.55
CA ALA A 41 -1.08 -5.77 -0.16
C ALA A 41 -1.88 -5.75 1.17
N ALA A 42 -1.42 -4.98 2.16
CA ALA A 42 -2.13 -4.76 3.42
C ALA A 42 -3.50 -4.11 3.20
N TYR A 43 -3.57 -3.10 2.34
CA TYR A 43 -4.81 -2.41 1.96
C TYR A 43 -5.80 -3.37 1.28
N ILE A 44 -5.32 -4.14 0.30
CA ILE A 44 -6.12 -5.14 -0.41
C ILE A 44 -6.63 -6.21 0.56
N ASN A 45 -5.79 -6.69 1.48
CA ASN A 45 -6.17 -7.69 2.47
C ASN A 45 -7.24 -7.15 3.43
N ASN A 46 -7.11 -5.91 3.90
CA ASN A 46 -8.11 -5.27 4.77
C ASN A 46 -9.46 -5.10 4.05
N LYS A 47 -9.43 -4.83 2.74
CA LYS A 47 -10.62 -4.67 1.90
C LYS A 47 -10.91 -5.88 1.02
N TRP A 48 -10.47 -7.07 1.42
CA TRP A 48 -10.49 -8.26 0.57
C TRP A 48 -11.89 -8.62 0.08
N SER A 49 -12.93 -8.42 0.90
CA SER A 49 -14.32 -8.67 0.50
C SER A 49 -14.76 -7.82 -0.70
N ILE A 50 -14.34 -6.56 -0.76
CA ILE A 50 -14.67 -5.64 -1.85
C ILE A 50 -13.90 -6.04 -3.11
N TRP A 51 -12.60 -6.34 -2.96
CA TRP A 51 -11.77 -6.80 -4.06
C TRP A 51 -12.25 -8.13 -4.64
N LYS A 52 -12.71 -9.06 -3.79
CA LYS A 52 -13.27 -10.35 -4.22
C LYS A 52 -14.56 -10.17 -5.03
N GLU A 53 -15.46 -9.29 -4.59
CA GLU A 53 -16.67 -8.94 -5.36
C GLU A 53 -16.31 -8.28 -6.70
N LEU A 54 -15.33 -7.37 -6.72
CA LEU A 54 -14.86 -6.73 -7.95
C LEU A 54 -14.29 -7.77 -8.93
N VAL A 55 -13.45 -8.70 -8.45
CA VAL A 55 -12.88 -9.79 -9.25
C VAL A 55 -13.96 -10.75 -9.75
N GLN A 56 -14.92 -11.14 -8.92
CA GLN A 56 -16.03 -12.01 -9.35
C GLN A 56 -16.94 -11.33 -10.38
N ARG A 57 -17.21 -10.02 -10.24
CA ARG A 57 -17.97 -9.24 -11.23
C ARG A 57 -17.21 -9.07 -12.55
N ASP A 58 -15.88 -9.10 -12.51
CA ASP A 58 -15.03 -9.01 -13.70
C ASP A 58 -14.94 -10.37 -14.42
N LEU A 59 -14.83 -11.48 -13.68
CA LEU A 59 -14.77 -12.85 -14.22
C LEU A 59 -16.09 -13.34 -14.83
N SER A 60 -17.24 -12.83 -14.35
CA SER A 60 -18.57 -13.25 -14.80
C SER A 60 -19.08 -12.47 -16.02
N SER A 61 -18.40 -11.41 -16.45
CA SER A 61 -18.84 -10.55 -17.54
C SER A 61 -17.87 -10.63 -18.72
N ASP A 62 -18.33 -11.20 -19.82
CA ASP A 62 -17.57 -11.49 -21.06
C ASP A 62 -17.14 -10.22 -21.84
N ARG A 63 -16.38 -9.31 -21.19
CA ARG A 63 -15.91 -8.06 -21.79
C ARG A 63 -14.50 -7.70 -21.34
N ARG A 64 -13.55 -8.04 -22.21
CA ARG A 64 -12.10 -7.67 -22.24
C ARG A 64 -11.77 -6.21 -21.88
N PHE A 65 -12.74 -5.29 -21.96
CA PHE A 65 -12.59 -3.87 -21.62
C PHE A 65 -12.59 -3.56 -20.11
N ARG A 66 -13.14 -4.42 -19.24
CA ARG A 66 -13.30 -4.11 -17.81
C ARG A 66 -12.08 -4.55 -16.95
N LEU A 67 -11.34 -5.56 -17.40
CA LEU A 67 -10.03 -5.95 -16.84
C LEU A 67 -9.07 -4.76 -16.76
N ARG A 68 -9.04 -3.91 -17.80
CA ARG A 68 -8.17 -2.74 -17.83
C ARG A 68 -8.48 -1.78 -16.68
N ASN A 69 -9.75 -1.61 -16.33
CA ASN A 69 -10.16 -0.73 -15.24
C ASN A 69 -9.79 -1.31 -13.87
N PHE A 70 -9.84 -2.64 -13.71
CA PHE A 70 -9.39 -3.31 -12.49
C PHE A 70 -7.89 -3.13 -12.26
N TYR A 71 -7.06 -3.43 -13.27
CA TYR A 71 -5.62 -3.22 -13.19
C TYR A 71 -5.25 -1.75 -13.04
N GLN A 72 -6.01 -0.84 -13.66
CA GLN A 72 -5.82 0.60 -13.49
C GLN A 72 -6.16 1.06 -12.07
N ALA A 73 -7.23 0.54 -11.46
CA ALA A 73 -7.56 0.83 -10.06
C ALA A 73 -6.50 0.25 -9.10
N LEU A 74 -6.00 -0.95 -9.37
CA LEU A 74 -4.92 -1.58 -8.60
C LEU A 74 -3.63 -0.75 -8.70
N GLY A 75 -3.26 -0.34 -9.92
CA GLY A 75 -2.09 0.50 -10.18
C GLY A 75 -2.21 1.89 -9.55
N ALA A 76 -3.39 2.51 -9.61
CA ALA A 76 -3.65 3.78 -8.94
C ALA A 76 -3.54 3.65 -7.41
N THR A 77 -4.07 2.56 -6.83
CA THR A 77 -3.92 2.28 -5.40
C THR A 77 -2.46 2.13 -5.03
N TYR A 78 -1.70 1.35 -5.79
CA TYR A 78 -0.26 1.20 -5.59
C TYR A 78 0.50 2.53 -5.66
N LEU A 79 0.18 3.38 -6.64
CA LEU A 79 0.79 4.71 -6.78
C LEU A 79 0.52 5.60 -5.57
N ILE A 80 -0.72 5.62 -5.08
CA ILE A 80 -1.11 6.40 -3.89
C ILE A 80 -0.36 5.89 -2.66
N GLU A 81 -0.40 4.59 -2.40
CA GLU A 81 0.29 3.99 -1.24
C GLU A 81 1.80 4.22 -1.30
N THR A 82 2.42 4.04 -2.48
CA THR A 82 3.85 4.27 -2.67
C THR A 82 4.21 5.75 -2.47
N ALA A 83 3.37 6.68 -2.93
CA ALA A 83 3.58 8.12 -2.71
C ALA A 83 3.54 8.49 -1.22
N ILE A 84 2.61 7.89 -0.46
CA ILE A 84 2.52 8.07 0.98
C ILE A 84 3.78 7.53 1.67
N VAL A 85 4.21 6.31 1.33
CA VAL A 85 5.44 5.71 1.87
C VAL A 85 6.67 6.57 1.52
N PHE A 86 6.73 7.10 0.30
CA PHE A 86 7.80 7.97 -0.14
C PHE A 86 7.86 9.26 0.68
N ALA A 87 6.71 9.89 0.95
CA ALA A 87 6.65 11.07 1.81
C ALA A 87 7.18 10.77 3.23
N PHE A 88 6.79 9.64 3.82
CA PHE A 88 7.28 9.24 5.15
C PHE A 88 8.76 8.87 5.18
N TYR A 89 9.26 8.22 4.12
CA TYR A 89 10.69 7.93 3.97
C TYR A 89 11.50 9.24 3.89
N TRP A 90 11.06 10.22 3.10
CA TRP A 90 11.73 11.52 3.01
C TRP A 90 11.65 12.31 4.31
N LEU A 91 10.54 12.23 5.03
CA LEU A 91 10.40 12.82 6.35
C LEU A 91 11.45 12.22 7.31
N GLY A 92 11.57 10.90 7.36
CA GLY A 92 12.59 10.23 8.18
C GLY A 92 14.02 10.61 7.81
N ARG A 93 14.31 10.70 6.50
CA ARG A 93 15.64 11.09 6.00
C ARG A 93 15.95 12.57 6.26
N GLY A 94 14.97 13.46 6.11
CA GLY A 94 15.09 14.88 6.44
C GLY A 94 15.35 15.11 7.92
N VAL A 95 14.68 14.35 8.79
CA VAL A 95 14.94 14.37 10.25
C VAL A 95 16.35 13.89 10.58
N SER A 96 16.85 12.83 9.92
CA SER A 96 18.24 12.38 10.09
C SER A 96 19.27 13.42 9.67
N GLY A 97 18.97 14.30 8.71
CA GLY A 97 19.89 15.36 8.28
C GLY A 97 19.92 16.58 9.22
N LEU A 98 18.98 16.65 10.17
CA LEU A 98 18.90 17.71 11.18
C LEU A 98 19.56 17.33 12.52
N LEU A 99 19.85 16.04 12.72
CA LEU A 99 20.55 15.46 13.87
C LEU A 99 22.03 15.26 13.57
#